data_AF-A0A1Z3NC69-F1
#
_entry.id   AF-A0A1Z3NC69-F1
#
_cell.length_a   1.000
_cell.length_b   1.000
_cell.length_c   1.000
_cell.angle_alpha   90.00
_cell.angle_beta   90.00
_cell.angle_gamma   90.00
#
_symmetry.space_group_name_H-M   'P 1'
#
loop_
_entity.id
_entity.type
_entity.pdbx_description
1 polymer ?
#
loop_
_entity_poly.entity_id
_entity_poly.type
_entity_poly.pdbx_seq_one_letter_code
_entity_poly.pdbx_strand_id
1 'polypeptide(L)'
;MEATAFRTPLSGISLNKEAESYLKEIIQNLPQDLSPDRPGYYSHETKDLLLKDASERLALYLRGCPEPINFEDLRSGWNAVIVDYHRQNNWNYPTQPQKPEKKITQDQKIFKELFSYVWMMMRSLILLKTVVYYYGMHTATDPGTYHTVMLYGALLLLLANMVHFIWKKSRNSSADKN
;
A
#
# COMPACT_ATOMS: atom_id res chain seq x y z
N MET A 1 -12.72 -0.46 -2.41
CA MET A 1 -13.83 -1.07 -1.65
C MET A 1 -14.41 -0.10 -0.62
N GLU A 2 -13.57 0.61 0.14
CA GLU A 2 -14.01 1.59 1.17
C GLU A 2 -15.01 2.66 0.64
N ALA A 3 -14.73 3.25 -0.54
CA ALA A 3 -15.59 4.27 -1.13
C ALA A 3 -17.00 3.77 -1.53
N THR A 4 -17.14 2.50 -1.90
CA THR A 4 -18.41 1.93 -2.36
C THR A 4 -19.33 1.63 -1.18
N ALA A 5 -18.77 1.09 -0.10
CA ALA A 5 -19.49 0.81 1.13
C ALA A 5 -20.03 2.10 1.77
N PHE A 6 -19.21 3.16 1.84
CA PHE A 6 -19.63 4.45 2.39
C PHE A 6 -20.71 5.15 1.55
N ARG A 7 -20.70 4.97 0.22
CA ARG A 7 -21.70 5.57 -0.68
C ARG A 7 -23.05 4.86 -0.71
N THR A 8 -23.13 3.60 -0.30
CA THR A 8 -24.37 2.82 -0.44
C THR A 8 -25.53 3.41 0.37
N PRO A 9 -25.35 3.82 1.65
CA PRO A 9 -26.44 4.42 2.42
C PRO A 9 -26.87 5.82 1.92
N LEU A 10 -26.01 6.47 1.12
CA LEU A 10 -26.22 7.80 0.56
C LEU A 10 -26.82 7.78 -0.86
N SER A 11 -26.99 6.61 -1.47
CA SER A 11 -27.36 6.50 -2.90
C SER A 11 -28.74 7.03 -3.25
N GLY A 12 -29.63 7.19 -2.27
CA GLY A 12 -30.97 7.76 -2.45
C GLY A 12 -31.08 9.26 -2.19
N ILE A 13 -29.97 9.94 -1.88
CA ILE A 13 -29.96 11.35 -1.49
C ILE A 13 -29.48 12.19 -2.68
N SER A 14 -30.30 13.16 -3.10
CA SER A 14 -29.94 14.07 -4.19
C SER A 14 -28.93 15.12 -3.72
N LEU A 15 -27.73 15.10 -4.30
CA LEU A 15 -26.62 16.00 -3.98
C LEU A 15 -26.41 16.99 -5.12
N ASN A 16 -26.14 18.25 -4.79
CA ASN A 16 -25.67 19.22 -5.79
C ASN A 16 -24.20 18.95 -6.17
N LYS A 17 -23.71 19.57 -7.25
CA LYS A 17 -22.34 19.35 -7.76
C LYS A 17 -21.25 19.68 -6.74
N GLU A 18 -21.47 20.68 -5.90
CA GLU A 18 -20.51 21.10 -4.86
C GLU A 18 -20.45 20.06 -3.73
N ALA A 19 -21.61 19.58 -3.27
CA ALA A 19 -21.73 18.53 -2.29
C ALA A 19 -21.16 17.19 -2.81
N GLU A 20 -21.33 16.87 -4.10
CA GLU A 20 -20.66 15.70 -4.69
C GLU A 20 -19.13 15.79 -4.68
N SER A 21 -18.59 16.99 -4.92
CA SER A 21 -17.14 17.22 -4.83
C SER A 21 -16.66 17.04 -3.40
N TYR A 22 -17.37 17.64 -2.45
CA TYR A 22 -17.02 17.52 -1.04
C TYR A 22 -17.17 16.09 -0.50
N LEU A 23 -18.16 15.33 -0.97
CA LEU A 23 -18.29 13.91 -0.64
C LEU A 23 -17.05 13.10 -1.07
N LYS A 24 -16.40 13.46 -2.19
CA LYS A 24 -15.15 12.81 -2.60
C LYS A 24 -14.01 13.13 -1.64
N GLU A 25 -13.94 14.38 -1.16
CA GLU A 25 -12.95 14.80 -0.16
C GLU A 25 -13.16 14.06 1.16
N ILE A 26 -14.41 13.96 1.63
CA ILE A 26 -14.76 13.15 2.81
C ILE A 26 -14.23 11.72 2.63
N ILE A 27 -14.53 11.07 1.51
CA ILE A 27 -14.12 9.69 1.25
C ILE A 27 -12.59 9.53 1.28
N GLN A 28 -11.84 10.52 0.81
CA GLN A 28 -10.37 10.51 0.85
C GLN A 28 -9.83 10.68 2.27
N ASN A 29 -10.50 11.48 3.09
CA ASN A 29 -10.07 11.81 4.45
C ASN A 29 -10.62 10.87 5.53
N LEU A 30 -11.54 9.96 5.20
CA LEU A 30 -12.11 8.96 6.12
C LEU A 30 -11.09 8.27 7.04
N PRO A 31 -9.91 7.81 6.57
CA PRO A 31 -8.94 7.15 7.44
C PRO A 31 -8.34 8.05 8.52
N GLN A 32 -8.32 9.37 8.27
CA GLN A 32 -7.83 10.37 9.21
C GLN A 32 -8.95 10.85 10.13
N ASP A 33 -10.13 11.12 9.57
CA ASP A 33 -11.32 11.59 10.30
C ASP A 33 -11.84 10.54 11.29
N LEU A 34 -11.75 9.25 10.96
CA LEU A 34 -12.17 8.13 11.83
C LEU A 34 -10.97 7.43 12.48
N SER A 35 -9.94 8.19 12.81
CA SER A 35 -8.76 7.66 13.52
C SER A 35 -9.02 7.58 15.03
N PRO A 36 -8.49 6.55 15.72
CA PRO A 36 -8.67 6.43 17.15
C PRO A 36 -7.91 7.54 17.91
N ASP A 37 -8.59 8.21 18.83
CA ASP A 37 -7.96 9.17 19.78
C ASP A 37 -6.87 8.54 20.66
N ARG A 38 -6.99 7.22 20.90
CA ARG A 38 -6.06 6.47 21.75
C ARG A 38 -5.04 5.72 20.91
N PRO A 39 -3.82 5.50 21.42
CA PRO A 39 -2.81 4.70 20.71
C PRO A 39 -3.35 3.31 20.39
N GLY A 40 -3.36 2.97 19.09
CA GLY A 40 -3.82 1.69 18.59
C GLY A 40 -4.29 1.78 17.15
N TYR A 41 -4.72 0.63 16.62
CA TYR A 41 -5.20 0.48 15.25
C TYR A 41 -6.53 -0.26 15.27
N TYR A 42 -7.46 0.16 14.41
CA TYR A 42 -8.65 -0.63 14.15
C TYR A 42 -8.32 -1.85 13.28
N SER A 43 -8.94 -2.99 13.61
CA SER A 43 -8.94 -4.16 12.75
C SER A 43 -9.63 -3.85 11.41
N HIS A 44 -9.41 -4.67 10.39
CA HIS A 44 -10.09 -4.48 9.11
C HIS A 44 -11.62 -4.55 9.24
N GLU A 45 -12.14 -5.50 10.01
CA GLU A 45 -13.57 -5.64 10.27
C GLU A 45 -14.14 -4.43 10.99
N THR A 46 -13.42 -3.92 11.99
CA THR A 46 -13.80 -2.71 12.74
C THR A 46 -13.87 -1.49 11.83
N LYS A 47 -12.94 -1.35 10.88
CA LYS A 47 -12.98 -0.24 9.91
C LYS A 47 -14.20 -0.32 9.02
N ASP A 48 -14.54 -1.51 8.52
CA ASP A 48 -15.71 -1.67 7.66
C ASP A 48 -17.02 -1.34 8.41
N LEU A 49 -17.12 -1.76 9.68
CA LEU A 49 -18.24 -1.40 10.56
C LEU A 49 -18.29 0.11 10.83
N LEU A 50 -17.15 0.73 11.15
CA LEU A 50 -17.04 2.18 11.37
C LEU A 50 -17.49 2.98 10.15
N LEU A 51 -17.05 2.57 8.96
CA LEU A 51 -17.44 3.21 7.70
C LEU A 51 -18.94 3.12 7.45
N LYS A 52 -19.51 1.93 7.71
CA LYS A 52 -20.95 1.71 7.59
C LYS A 52 -21.73 2.59 8.57
N ASP A 53 -21.41 2.54 9.85
CA ASP A 53 -22.08 3.34 10.88
C ASP A 53 -21.97 4.84 10.62
N ALA A 54 -20.79 5.32 10.22
CA ALA A 54 -20.58 6.72 9.89
C ALA A 54 -21.44 7.15 8.69
N SER A 55 -21.52 6.33 7.65
CA SER A 55 -22.38 6.61 6.49
C SER A 55 -23.87 6.55 6.81
N GLU A 56 -24.30 5.63 7.69
CA GLU A 56 -25.69 5.54 8.14
C GLU A 56 -26.09 6.75 8.99
N ARG A 57 -25.24 7.16 9.93
CA ARG A 57 -25.46 8.39 10.73
C ARG A 57 -25.50 9.63 9.87
N LEU A 58 -24.61 9.74 8.88
CA LEU A 58 -24.62 10.84 7.92
C LEU A 58 -25.92 10.83 7.08
N ALA A 59 -26.33 9.66 6.57
CA ALA A 59 -27.57 9.53 5.81
C ALA A 59 -28.80 9.90 6.65
N LEU A 60 -28.84 9.52 7.93
CA LEU A 60 -29.91 9.90 8.86
C LEU A 60 -29.96 11.42 9.06
N TYR A 61 -28.82 12.08 9.21
CA TYR A 61 -28.74 13.54 9.31
C TYR A 61 -29.28 14.21 8.05
N LEU A 62 -28.83 13.75 6.87
CA LEU A 62 -29.18 14.35 5.58
C LEU A 62 -30.65 14.14 5.19
N ARG A 63 -31.32 13.08 5.65
CA ARG A 63 -32.77 12.89 5.43
C ARG A 63 -33.63 13.98 6.09
N GLY A 64 -33.09 14.70 7.07
CA GLY A 64 -33.76 15.83 7.71
C GLY A 64 -33.56 17.17 6.97
N CYS A 65 -32.68 17.22 5.98
CA CYS A 65 -32.35 18.43 5.24
C CYS A 65 -33.22 18.58 3.98
N PRO A 66 -33.48 19.83 3.54
CA PRO A 66 -34.20 20.08 2.29
C PRO A 66 -33.38 19.62 1.08
N GLU A 67 -34.03 18.92 0.14
CA GLU A 67 -33.39 18.47 -1.10
C GLU A 67 -33.44 19.56 -2.21
N PRO A 68 -32.41 19.68 -3.07
CA PRO A 68 -31.16 18.92 -3.06
C PRO A 68 -30.20 19.37 -1.96
N ILE A 69 -29.48 18.41 -1.38
CA ILE A 69 -28.49 18.67 -0.32
C ILE A 69 -27.38 19.55 -0.88
N ASN A 70 -27.14 20.69 -0.21
CA ASN A 70 -26.08 21.62 -0.55
C ASN A 70 -24.78 21.28 0.20
N PHE A 71 -23.71 22.01 -0.13
CA PHE A 71 -22.40 21.83 0.48
C PHE A 71 -22.43 22.02 2.01
N GLU A 72 -23.11 23.05 2.52
CA GLU A 72 -23.13 23.37 3.95
C GLU A 72 -23.91 22.32 4.75
N ASP A 73 -24.99 21.78 4.22
CA ASP A 73 -25.75 20.69 4.83
C ASP A 73 -24.88 19.42 4.96
N LEU A 74 -24.15 19.07 3.89
CA LEU A 74 -23.24 17.94 3.89
C LEU A 74 -22.06 18.14 4.86
N ARG A 75 -21.48 19.35 4.86
CA ARG A 75 -20.39 19.73 5.76
C ARG A 75 -20.82 19.71 7.22
N SER A 76 -21.97 20.28 7.53
CA SER A 76 -22.53 20.29 8.89
C SER A 76 -22.83 18.87 9.35
N GLY A 77 -23.45 18.05 8.49
CA GLY A 77 -23.74 16.65 8.80
C GLY A 77 -22.48 15.83 9.05
N TRP A 78 -21.47 15.98 8.20
CA TRP A 78 -20.20 15.26 8.38
C TRP A 78 -19.47 15.69 9.65
N ASN A 79 -19.40 17.00 9.91
CA ASN A 79 -18.81 17.52 11.14
C ASN A 79 -19.55 17.02 12.38
N ALA A 80 -20.88 16.94 12.35
CA ALA A 80 -21.67 16.39 13.44
C ALA A 80 -21.33 14.91 13.71
N VAL A 81 -21.15 14.10 12.65
CA VAL A 81 -20.74 12.69 12.77
C VAL A 81 -19.34 12.56 13.37
N ILE A 82 -18.37 13.37 12.92
CA ILE A 82 -17.00 13.38 13.47
C ILE A 82 -17.00 13.79 14.94
N VAL A 83 -17.69 14.87 15.28
CA VAL A 83 -17.76 15.36 16.66
C VAL A 83 -18.40 14.30 17.56
N ASP A 84 -19.47 13.66 17.11
CA ASP A 84 -20.11 12.56 17.83
C ASP A 84 -19.16 11.37 18.02
N TYR A 85 -18.43 11.00 16.96
CA TYR A 85 -17.44 9.93 16.99
C TYR A 85 -16.38 10.15 18.08
N HIS A 86 -15.71 11.30 18.08
CA HIS A 86 -14.66 11.59 19.07
C HIS A 86 -15.23 11.82 20.49
N ARG A 87 -16.41 12.44 20.60
CA ARG A 87 -17.05 12.65 21.93
C ARG A 87 -17.48 11.35 22.59
N GLN A 88 -17.95 10.39 21.80
CA GLN A 88 -18.41 9.10 22.31
C GLN A 88 -17.31 8.04 22.35
N ASN A 89 -16.05 8.45 22.59
CA ASN A 89 -14.91 7.55 22.71
C ASN A 89 -14.79 6.59 21.50
N ASN A 90 -14.90 7.14 20.30
CA ASN A 90 -14.88 6.42 19.02
C ASN A 90 -15.96 5.33 18.91
N TRP A 91 -17.16 5.63 19.44
CA TRP A 91 -18.30 4.70 19.55
C TRP A 91 -17.96 3.37 20.24
N ASN A 92 -16.95 3.36 21.12
CA ASN A 92 -16.48 2.19 21.86
C ASN A 92 -15.94 1.03 20.99
N TYR A 93 -15.52 1.32 19.76
CA TYR A 93 -14.87 0.30 18.95
C TYR A 93 -13.50 -0.09 19.53
N PRO A 94 -13.19 -1.41 19.62
CA PRO A 94 -11.94 -1.86 20.21
C PRO A 94 -10.75 -1.54 19.30
N THR A 95 -9.70 -0.97 19.88
CA THR A 95 -8.41 -0.78 19.22
C THR A 95 -7.47 -1.92 19.55
N GLN A 96 -6.58 -2.25 18.62
CA GLN A 96 -5.52 -3.23 18.80
C GLN A 96 -4.17 -2.51 18.90
N PRO A 97 -3.23 -2.98 19.74
CA PRO A 97 -1.93 -2.33 19.88
C PRO A 97 -1.06 -2.52 18.62
N GLN A 98 -1.27 -3.61 17.88
CA GLN A 98 -0.52 -3.93 16.67
C GLN A 98 -1.28 -3.48 15.43
N LYS A 99 -0.54 -2.96 14.45
CA LYS A 99 -1.09 -2.59 13.16
C LYS A 99 -1.58 -3.86 12.47
N PRO A 100 -2.84 -3.91 12.00
CA PRO A 100 -3.33 -5.09 11.30
C PRO A 100 -2.45 -5.33 10.07
N GLU A 101 -1.99 -6.57 9.91
CA GLU A 101 -1.29 -6.98 8.72
C GLU A 101 -2.26 -6.89 7.54
N LYS A 102 -1.97 -5.98 6.60
CA LYS A 102 -2.68 -5.97 5.33
C LYS A 102 -2.39 -7.32 4.67
N LYS A 103 -3.43 -8.15 4.49
CA LYS A 103 -3.33 -9.38 3.70
C LYS A 103 -2.83 -8.98 2.31
N ILE A 104 -1.57 -9.31 2.03
CA ILE A 104 -0.94 -9.09 0.73
C ILE A 104 -1.71 -9.96 -0.25
N THR A 105 -2.27 -9.36 -1.30
CA THR A 105 -2.97 -10.13 -2.33
C THR A 105 -1.97 -11.06 -3.04
N GLN A 106 -2.44 -12.18 -3.57
CA GLN A 106 -1.59 -13.13 -4.28
C GLN A 106 -0.80 -12.44 -5.40
N ASP A 107 -1.43 -11.50 -6.11
CA ASP A 107 -0.80 -10.69 -7.15
C ASP A 107 0.34 -9.81 -6.64
N GLN A 108 0.19 -9.22 -5.44
CA GLN A 108 1.26 -8.42 -4.82
C GLN A 108 2.42 -9.30 -4.35
N LYS A 109 2.16 -10.53 -3.89
CA LYS A 109 3.20 -11.50 -3.56
C LYS A 109 4.00 -11.87 -4.81
N ILE A 110 3.29 -12.20 -5.89
CA ILE A 110 3.88 -12.51 -7.20
C ILE A 110 4.70 -11.33 -7.73
N PHE A 111 4.15 -10.11 -7.68
CA PHE A 111 4.87 -8.91 -8.13
C PHE A 111 6.16 -8.68 -7.35
N LYS A 112 6.12 -8.80 -6.02
CA LYS A 112 7.31 -8.64 -5.17
C LYS A 112 8.39 -9.69 -5.50
N GLU A 113 7.96 -10.93 -5.76
CA GLU A 113 8.87 -12.00 -6.16
C GLU A 113 9.49 -11.73 -7.54
N LEU A 114 8.68 -11.36 -8.53
CA LEU A 114 9.10 -11.01 -9.89
C LEU A 114 10.04 -9.79 -9.88
N PHE A 115 9.71 -8.75 -9.13
CA PHE A 115 10.53 -7.56 -9.00
C PHE A 115 11.93 -7.90 -8.48
N SER A 116 12.03 -8.78 -7.49
CA SER A 116 13.34 -9.24 -6.99
C SER A 116 14.15 -9.95 -8.07
N TYR A 117 13.53 -10.73 -8.97
CA TYR A 117 14.22 -11.38 -10.09
C TYR A 117 14.66 -10.35 -11.15
N VAL A 118 13.78 -9.43 -11.52
CA VAL A 118 14.08 -8.35 -12.48
C VAL A 118 15.24 -7.49 -11.96
N TRP A 119 15.23 -7.15 -10.67
CA TRP A 119 16.29 -6.38 -10.04
C TRP A 119 17.64 -7.11 -10.04
N MET A 120 17.63 -8.41 -9.75
CA MET A 120 18.83 -9.26 -9.82
C MET A 120 19.39 -9.31 -11.24
N MET A 121 18.52 -9.46 -12.24
CA MET A 121 18.90 -9.47 -13.66
C MET A 121 19.54 -8.13 -14.07
N MET A 122 18.93 -7.00 -13.68
CA MET A 122 19.49 -5.66 -13.95
C MET A 122 20.89 -5.49 -13.35
N ARG A 123 21.09 -5.93 -12.09
CA ARG A 123 22.42 -5.91 -11.46
C ARG A 123 23.43 -6.77 -12.21
N SER A 124 23.02 -7.96 -12.64
CA SER A 124 23.88 -8.86 -13.43
C SER A 124 24.28 -8.23 -14.77
N LEU A 125 23.36 -7.56 -15.46
CA LEU A 125 23.64 -6.88 -16.73
C LEU A 125 24.61 -5.71 -16.56
N ILE A 126 24.43 -4.92 -15.49
CA ILE A 126 25.36 -3.81 -15.16
C ILE A 126 26.76 -4.36 -14.90
N LEU A 127 26.88 -5.39 -14.05
CA LEU A 127 28.16 -6.02 -13.75
C LEU A 127 28.80 -6.63 -15.00
N LEU A 128 28.05 -7.38 -15.80
CA LEU A 128 28.54 -7.98 -17.03
C LEU A 128 29.06 -6.90 -17.99
N LYS A 129 28.31 -5.80 -18.17
CA LYS A 129 28.76 -4.69 -19.00
C LYS A 129 30.06 -4.09 -18.47
N THR A 130 30.17 -3.83 -17.17
CA THR A 130 31.40 -3.31 -16.55
C THR A 130 32.57 -4.27 -16.76
N VAL A 131 32.36 -5.58 -16.58
CA VAL A 131 33.41 -6.59 -16.73
C VAL A 131 33.89 -6.69 -18.19
N VAL A 132 32.96 -6.74 -19.14
CA VAL A 132 33.29 -6.82 -20.57
C VAL A 132 33.93 -5.53 -21.09
N TYR A 133 33.41 -4.35 -20.71
CA TYR A 133 33.99 -3.08 -21.16
C TYR A 133 35.34 -2.80 -20.53
N TYR A 134 35.46 -2.95 -19.21
CA TYR A 134 36.67 -2.56 -18.50
C TYR A 134 37.78 -3.59 -18.67
N TYR A 135 37.49 -4.86 -18.39
CA TYR A 135 38.51 -5.91 -18.50
C TYR A 135 38.65 -6.42 -19.93
N GLY A 136 37.55 -6.60 -20.67
CA GLY A 136 37.60 -7.11 -22.05
C GLY A 136 38.35 -6.20 -23.02
N MET A 137 38.11 -4.88 -22.99
CA MET A 137 38.87 -3.96 -23.84
C MET A 137 40.34 -3.87 -23.40
N HIS A 138 40.64 -3.81 -22.11
CA HIS A 138 42.02 -3.76 -21.63
C HIS A 138 42.80 -5.04 -21.93
N THR A 139 42.19 -6.23 -21.82
CA THR A 139 42.83 -7.47 -22.25
C THR A 139 43.07 -7.55 -23.76
N ALA A 140 42.24 -6.89 -24.57
CA ALA A 140 42.40 -6.87 -26.02
C ALA A 140 43.49 -5.89 -26.49
N THR A 141 43.73 -4.81 -25.73
CA THR A 141 44.75 -3.81 -26.05
C THR A 141 46.11 -4.10 -25.40
N ASP A 142 46.14 -4.71 -24.22
CA ASP A 142 47.37 -5.12 -23.54
C ASP A 142 47.15 -6.44 -22.77
N PRO A 143 47.51 -7.61 -23.36
CA PRO A 143 47.24 -8.93 -22.80
C PRO A 143 48.17 -9.29 -21.63
N GLY A 144 48.32 -8.38 -20.66
CA GLY A 144 49.02 -8.62 -19.42
C GLY A 144 48.28 -9.62 -18.53
N THR A 145 49.01 -10.53 -17.89
CA THR A 145 48.49 -11.61 -17.03
C THR A 145 47.53 -11.10 -15.96
N TYR A 146 47.73 -9.87 -15.47
CA TYR A 146 46.87 -9.20 -14.49
C TYR A 146 45.43 -8.97 -14.98
N HIS A 147 45.24 -8.51 -16.21
CA HIS A 147 43.91 -8.21 -16.75
C HIS A 147 43.11 -9.49 -17.04
N THR A 148 43.78 -10.55 -17.49
CA THR A 148 43.18 -11.86 -17.70
C THR A 148 42.72 -12.50 -16.38
N VAL A 149 43.54 -12.43 -15.32
CA VAL A 149 43.16 -12.93 -13.99
C VAL A 149 41.97 -12.15 -13.41
N MET A 150 41.97 -10.82 -13.56
CA MET A 150 40.84 -9.99 -13.11
C MET A 150 39.54 -10.27 -13.88
N LEU A 151 39.63 -10.55 -15.18
CA LEU A 151 38.47 -10.95 -15.99
C LEU A 151 37.86 -12.27 -15.46
N TYR A 152 38.68 -13.31 -15.26
CA TYR A 152 38.21 -14.58 -14.71
C TYR A 152 37.70 -14.45 -13.28
N GLY A 153 38.36 -13.64 -12.44
CA GLY A 153 37.90 -13.33 -11.08
C GLY A 153 36.52 -12.68 -11.07
N ALA A 154 36.28 -11.73 -11.98
CA ALA A 154 34.98 -11.07 -12.08
C ALA A 154 33.86 -12.00 -12.59
N LEU A 155 34.18 -12.91 -13.52
CA LEU A 155 33.25 -13.95 -13.99
C LEU A 155 32.89 -14.94 -12.88
N LEU A 156 33.88 -15.37 -12.08
CA LEU A 156 33.66 -16.22 -10.92
C LEU A 156 32.81 -15.53 -9.85
N LEU A 157 33.04 -14.24 -9.62
CA LEU A 157 32.23 -13.45 -8.68
C LEU A 157 30.78 -13.28 -9.15
N LEU A 158 30.56 -13.15 -10.46
CA LEU A 158 29.22 -13.17 -11.07
C LEU A 158 28.51 -14.50 -10.82
N LEU A 159 29.20 -15.62 -11.08
CA LEU A 159 28.67 -16.97 -10.83
C LEU A 159 28.37 -17.19 -9.35
N ALA A 160 29.29 -16.83 -8.45
CA ALA A 160 29.11 -16.96 -7.01
C ALA A 160 27.91 -16.15 -6.51
N ASN A 161 27.71 -14.93 -7.00
CA ASN A 161 26.53 -14.11 -6.66
C ASN A 161 25.23 -14.77 -7.13
N MET A 162 25.22 -15.38 -8.31
CA MET A 162 24.05 -16.08 -8.84
C MET A 162 23.71 -17.31 -7.99
N VAL A 163 24.70 -18.15 -7.67
CA VAL A 163 24.54 -19.32 -6.81
C VAL A 163 24.06 -18.93 -5.41
N HIS A 164 24.66 -17.89 -4.82
CA HIS A 164 24.27 -17.39 -3.51
C HIS A 164 22.80 -16.91 -3.48
N PHE A 165 22.36 -16.20 -4.51
CA PHE A 165 20.97 -15.74 -4.61
C PHE A 165 19.98 -16.90 -4.75
N ILE A 166 20.28 -17.88 -5.59
CA ILE A 166 19.45 -19.09 -5.76
C ILE A 166 19.35 -19.84 -4.42
N TRP A 167 20.48 -20.04 -3.74
CA TRP A 167 20.52 -20.72 -2.44
C TRP A 167 19.71 -19.98 -1.36
N LYS A 168 19.90 -18.66 -1.24
CA LYS A 168 19.15 -17.83 -0.27
C LYS A 168 17.66 -17.87 -0.54
N LYS A 169 17.23 -17.82 -1.81
CA LYS A 169 15.81 -17.85 -2.18
C LYS A 169 15.19 -19.23 -1.96
N SER A 170 15.92 -20.31 -2.26
CA SER A 170 15.49 -21.69 -1.96
C SER A 170 15.22 -21.89 -0.47
N ARG A 171 16.12 -21.42 0.40
CA ARG A 171 15.96 -21.56 1.86
C ARG A 171 14.76 -20.78 2.41
N ASN A 172 14.51 -19.57 1.90
CA ASN A 172 13.36 -18.78 2.32
C ASN A 172 12.02 -19.32 1.80
N SER A 173 12.01 -19.98 0.64
CA SER A 173 10.80 -20.62 0.09
C SER A 173 10.42 -21.90 0.85
N SER A 174 11.38 -22.62 1.42
CA SER A 174 11.12 -23.80 2.27
C SER A 174 10.59 -23.45 3.67
N ALA A 175 10.91 -22.25 4.19
CA ALA A 175 10.40 -21.79 5.48
C ALA A 175 8.92 -21.35 5.43
N ASP A 176 8.42 -20.96 4.26
CA ASP A 176 7.02 -20.52 4.03
C ASP A 176 6.05 -21.71 3.86
N LYS A 177 6.54 -22.95 3.90
CA LYS A 177 5.76 -24.20 3.71
C LYS A 177 5.56 -25.03 4.98
N ASN A 178 6.15 -24.61 6.11
CA ASN A 178 5.93 -25.18 7.45
C ASN A 178 5.17 -24.18 8.31
#